data_AF-A0AAE3ADU0-F1
#
_entry.id   AF-A0AAE3ADU0-F1
#
_cell.length_a   1.000
_cell.length_b   1.000
_cell.length_c   1.000
_cell.angle_alpha   90.00
_cell.angle_beta   90.00
_cell.angle_gamma   90.00
#
_symmetry.space_group_name_H-M   'P 1'
#
loop_
_entity.id
_entity.type
_entity.pdbx_description
1 polymer ?
#
loop_
_entity_poly.entity_id
_entity_poly.type
_entity_poly.pdbx_seq_one_letter_code
_entity_poly.pdbx_strand_id
1 'polypeptide(L)'
;MKRTIKCAALLLTLVLACAGCGKKQPAQPDEYGLAPEPSKLDSVAIGNDLEIVSTGRYAGLFVEDGSDETVSDVFCIRVKNTGEQDVQYAHITLSRSGESYEFDISTLPAGQTVQALELSRQALPDKPEELSTAVSLYAVFSEPLSMQEDLFDITTEQNTITVTNRGDSAVSQVYVYYKNASGDLLLGGITYRAGLTDLGPGETQSCYAGHFSDGSRLLFVTYAP
;
A
#
# COMPACT_ATOMS: atom_id res chain seq x y z
N MET A 1 0.83 -25.63 -25.17
CA MET A 1 0.18 -24.44 -25.76
C MET A 1 0.31 -23.30 -24.76
N LYS A 2 1.27 -22.40 -24.98
CA LYS A 2 1.55 -21.27 -24.07
C LYS A 2 0.48 -20.20 -24.27
N ARG A 3 -0.43 -20.04 -23.31
CA ARG A 3 -1.33 -18.88 -23.26
C ARG A 3 -0.61 -17.79 -22.49
N THR A 4 0.06 -16.89 -23.21
CA THR A 4 0.48 -15.60 -22.68
C THR A 4 -0.78 -14.81 -22.32
N ILE A 5 -1.15 -14.83 -21.04
CA ILE A 5 -2.10 -13.88 -20.48
C ILE A 5 -1.30 -12.59 -20.30
N LYS A 6 -1.52 -11.64 -21.20
CA LYS A 6 -1.07 -10.26 -21.00
C LYS A 6 -1.87 -9.72 -19.81
N CYS A 7 -1.22 -9.37 -18.71
CA CYS A 7 -1.79 -8.46 -17.72
C CYS A 7 -2.09 -7.14 -18.43
N ALA A 8 -3.32 -6.99 -18.90
CA ALA A 8 -3.82 -5.71 -19.34
C ALA A 8 -4.10 -4.90 -18.08
N ALA A 9 -3.16 -4.03 -17.70
CA ALA A 9 -3.52 -2.86 -16.92
C ALA A 9 -4.64 -2.17 -17.70
N LEU A 10 -5.86 -2.22 -17.15
CA LEU A 10 -7.02 -1.57 -17.75
C LEU A 10 -6.84 -0.07 -17.50
N LEU A 11 -6.04 0.57 -18.35
CA LEU A 11 -5.94 2.02 -18.46
C LEU A 11 -7.31 2.53 -18.91
N LEU A 12 -8.17 2.84 -17.94
CA LEU A 12 -9.42 3.52 -18.20
C LEU A 12 -9.06 4.99 -18.48
N THR A 13 -8.74 5.29 -19.75
CA THR A 13 -8.61 6.67 -20.21
C THR A 13 -9.99 7.32 -20.15
N LEU A 14 -10.32 7.92 -19.02
CA LEU A 14 -11.50 8.76 -18.86
C LEU A 14 -11.22 10.10 -19.55
N VAL A 15 -11.48 10.15 -20.86
CA VAL A 15 -11.43 11.40 -21.63
C VAL A 15 -12.64 12.24 -21.25
N LEU A 16 -12.52 13.09 -20.23
CA LEU A 16 -13.47 14.20 -20.03
C LEU A 16 -13.16 15.30 -21.07
N ALA A 17 -13.80 15.19 -22.23
CA ALA A 17 -13.91 16.30 -23.17
C ALA A 17 -14.99 17.28 -22.66
N CYS A 18 -14.61 18.18 -21.74
CA CYS A 18 -15.43 19.35 -21.42
C CYS A 18 -14.83 20.57 -22.11
N ALA A 19 -15.25 20.81 -23.35
CA ALA A 19 -15.11 22.11 -23.99
C ALA A 19 -16.12 23.08 -23.36
N GLY A 20 -15.64 24.11 -22.66
CA GLY A 20 -16.45 25.25 -22.22
C GLY A 20 -16.32 25.56 -20.73
N CYS A 21 -15.87 26.78 -20.44
CA CYS A 21 -15.49 27.37 -19.13
C CYS A 21 -14.03 27.15 -18.77
N GLY A 22 -13.29 28.24 -18.56
CA GLY A 22 -11.85 28.30 -18.26
C GLY A 22 -11.43 27.73 -16.89
N LYS A 23 -11.98 26.58 -16.51
CA LYS A 23 -11.48 25.76 -15.41
C LYS A 23 -10.20 25.06 -15.91
N LYS A 24 -9.14 25.11 -15.10
CA LYS A 24 -7.90 24.35 -15.37
C LYS A 24 -8.28 22.88 -15.62
N GLN A 25 -7.71 22.30 -16.67
CA GLN A 25 -7.91 20.89 -16.95
C GLN A 25 -7.40 20.06 -15.77
N PRO A 26 -8.18 19.09 -15.24
CA PRO A 26 -7.74 18.24 -14.14
C PRO A 26 -6.42 17.57 -14.48
N ALA A 27 -5.56 17.37 -13.48
CA ALA A 27 -4.32 16.63 -13.68
C ALA A 27 -4.65 15.23 -14.23
N GLN A 28 -3.85 14.74 -15.18
CA GLN A 28 -4.01 13.36 -15.63
C GLN A 28 -3.49 12.42 -14.54
N PRO A 29 -4.21 11.33 -14.23
CA PRO A 29 -3.69 10.30 -13.35
C PRO A 29 -2.37 9.73 -13.87
N ASP A 30 -1.44 9.46 -12.96
CA ASP A 30 -0.27 8.65 -13.25
C ASP A 30 -0.65 7.16 -13.42
N GLU A 31 0.34 6.32 -13.73
CA GLU A 31 0.12 4.89 -13.97
C GLU A 31 -0.42 4.13 -12.74
N TYR A 32 -0.38 4.75 -11.55
CA TYR A 32 -0.90 4.21 -10.29
C TYR A 32 -2.22 4.88 -9.88
N GLY A 33 -2.90 5.56 -10.81
CA GLY A 33 -4.23 6.10 -10.63
C GLY A 33 -4.30 7.42 -9.87
N LEU A 34 -3.18 7.97 -9.40
CA LEU A 34 -3.15 9.27 -8.72
C LEU A 34 -3.05 10.40 -9.73
N ALA A 35 -4.03 11.28 -9.76
CA ALA A 35 -3.95 12.60 -10.37
C ALA A 35 -3.55 13.63 -9.28
N PRO A 36 -2.28 14.06 -9.23
CA PRO A 36 -1.83 15.02 -8.22
C PRO A 36 -2.50 16.37 -8.42
N GLU A 37 -2.98 16.98 -7.35
CA GLU A 37 -3.54 18.32 -7.37
C GLU A 37 -2.65 19.23 -6.51
N PRO A 38 -2.31 20.45 -6.96
CA PRO A 38 -1.47 21.35 -6.17
C PRO A 38 -2.06 21.57 -4.78
N SER A 39 -1.30 21.23 -3.75
CA SER A 39 -1.76 21.31 -2.37
C SER A 39 -0.70 21.92 -1.47
N LYS A 40 -1.14 22.62 -0.42
CA LYS A 40 -0.21 23.05 0.64
C LYS A 40 0.25 21.89 1.53
N LEU A 41 -0.34 20.72 1.36
CA LEU A 41 0.06 19.48 2.05
C LEU A 41 1.22 18.77 1.34
N ASP A 42 1.64 19.23 0.15
CA ASP A 42 2.76 18.62 -0.56
C ASP A 42 4.09 18.96 0.13
N SER A 43 4.90 17.93 0.39
CA SER A 43 6.16 18.01 1.15
C SER A 43 6.00 18.53 2.59
N VAL A 44 4.90 18.15 3.25
CA VAL A 44 4.61 18.55 4.65
C VAL A 44 4.97 17.43 5.62
N ALA A 45 5.88 17.74 6.55
CA ALA A 45 6.13 16.89 7.71
C ALA A 45 4.89 16.89 8.64
N ILE A 46 4.38 15.71 8.96
CA ILE A 46 3.19 15.52 9.81
C ILE A 46 3.53 14.94 11.19
N GLY A 47 4.83 14.83 11.51
CA GLY A 47 5.35 14.25 12.75
C GLY A 47 5.65 12.75 12.64
N ASN A 48 6.32 12.21 13.66
CA ASN A 48 6.75 10.80 13.71
C ASN A 48 7.57 10.35 12.48
N ASP A 49 8.41 11.25 11.97
CA ASP A 49 9.21 11.08 10.77
C ASP A 49 8.40 10.76 9.50
N LEU A 50 7.11 11.13 9.49
CA LEU A 50 6.24 11.00 8.32
C LEU A 50 6.11 12.34 7.59
N GLU A 51 6.13 12.27 6.27
CA GLU A 51 5.96 13.40 5.36
C GLU A 51 4.88 13.08 4.33
N ILE A 52 3.87 13.94 4.18
CA ILE A 52 2.97 13.89 3.02
C ILE A 52 3.75 14.49 1.84
N VAL A 53 4.08 13.67 0.85
CA VAL A 53 4.87 14.11 -0.31
C VAL A 53 3.99 14.57 -1.48
N SER A 54 2.75 14.06 -1.56
CA SER A 54 1.78 14.53 -2.55
C SER A 54 0.35 14.20 -2.14
N THR A 55 -0.61 15.01 -2.59
CA THR A 55 -2.04 14.73 -2.48
C THR A 55 -2.73 14.78 -3.84
N GLY A 56 -3.90 14.13 -3.97
CA GLY A 56 -4.65 14.19 -5.22
C GLY A 56 -5.91 13.33 -5.25
N ARG A 57 -6.45 13.20 -6.47
CA ARG A 57 -7.63 12.37 -6.77
C ARG A 57 -7.16 11.02 -7.29
N TYR A 58 -7.77 9.95 -6.81
CA TYR A 58 -7.46 8.59 -7.24
C TYR A 58 -8.60 7.98 -8.05
N ALA A 59 -8.25 7.24 -9.10
CA ALA A 59 -9.14 6.35 -9.81
C ALA A 59 -8.43 5.02 -10.10
N GLY A 60 -9.05 3.90 -9.73
CA GLY A 60 -8.45 2.58 -9.79
C GLY A 60 -9.14 1.59 -8.86
N LEU A 61 -8.45 0.51 -8.50
CA LEU A 61 -8.95 -0.46 -7.53
C LEU A 61 -8.82 0.09 -6.11
N PHE A 62 -9.86 -0.04 -5.29
CA PHE A 62 -9.83 0.31 -3.89
C PHE A 62 -9.29 -0.87 -3.08
N VAL A 63 -8.05 -0.72 -2.63
CA VAL A 63 -7.29 -1.82 -2.00
C VAL A 63 -7.36 -1.81 -0.47
N GLU A 64 -7.83 -0.72 0.15
CA GLU A 64 -7.74 -0.52 1.61
C GLU A 64 -8.60 -1.47 2.44
N ASP A 65 -9.59 -2.12 1.83
CA ASP A 65 -10.42 -3.14 2.47
C ASP A 65 -10.34 -4.51 1.77
N GLY A 66 -9.43 -4.66 0.80
CA GLY A 66 -9.27 -5.88 0.01
C GLY A 66 -10.45 -6.21 -0.92
N SER A 67 -11.40 -5.30 -1.12
CA SER A 67 -12.54 -5.52 -2.04
C SER A 67 -12.13 -5.47 -3.51
N ASP A 68 -11.06 -4.73 -3.83
CA ASP A 68 -10.61 -4.43 -5.19
C ASP A 68 -11.73 -3.80 -6.05
N GLU A 69 -12.65 -3.06 -5.43
CA GLU A 69 -13.72 -2.35 -6.15
C GLU A 69 -13.14 -1.21 -7.00
N THR A 70 -13.65 -1.03 -8.21
CA THR A 70 -13.26 0.14 -9.02
C THR A 70 -13.90 1.40 -8.45
N VAL A 71 -13.06 2.36 -8.07
CA VAL A 71 -13.45 3.67 -7.55
C VAL A 71 -12.90 4.79 -8.44
N SER A 72 -13.50 5.96 -8.30
CA SER A 72 -13.05 7.18 -8.95
C SER A 72 -13.25 8.36 -8.02
N ASP A 73 -12.38 9.35 -8.15
CA ASP A 73 -12.44 10.58 -7.37
C ASP A 73 -12.28 10.37 -5.87
N VAL A 74 -11.48 9.39 -5.45
CA VAL A 74 -11.18 9.15 -4.03
C VAL A 74 -9.99 10.01 -3.61
N PHE A 75 -10.04 10.63 -2.44
CA PHE A 75 -8.93 11.36 -1.88
C PHE A 75 -7.77 10.41 -1.60
N CYS A 76 -6.60 10.74 -2.13
CA CYS A 76 -5.39 9.97 -1.98
C CYS A 76 -4.25 10.84 -1.47
N ILE A 77 -3.42 10.26 -0.61
CA ILE A 77 -2.17 10.85 -0.14
C ILE A 77 -1.01 9.90 -0.43
N ARG A 78 0.17 10.47 -0.69
CA ARG A 78 1.43 9.74 -0.62
C ARG A 78 2.20 10.17 0.61
N VAL A 79 2.62 9.20 1.41
CA VAL A 79 3.32 9.42 2.67
C VAL A 79 4.66 8.73 2.63
N LYS A 80 5.73 9.47 2.91
CA LYS A 80 7.08 8.96 3.01
C LYS A 80 7.45 8.76 4.48
N ASN A 81 8.07 7.62 4.79
CA ASN A 81 8.80 7.44 6.03
C ASN A 81 10.21 8.00 5.85
N THR A 82 10.49 9.11 6.52
CA THR A 82 11.77 9.81 6.51
C THR A 82 12.70 9.40 7.64
N GLY A 83 12.20 8.58 8.57
CA GLY A 83 12.95 8.06 9.71
C GLY A 83 13.76 6.81 9.37
N GLU A 84 14.46 6.30 10.39
CA GLU A 84 15.30 5.11 10.30
C GLU A 84 14.57 3.82 10.72
N GLN A 85 13.44 3.94 11.42
CA GLN A 85 12.65 2.81 11.89
C GLN A 85 11.52 2.45 10.92
N ASP A 86 11.25 1.16 10.77
CA ASP A 86 10.11 0.67 10.01
C ASP A 86 8.82 0.96 10.77
N VAL A 87 7.88 1.66 10.12
CA VAL A 87 6.57 1.96 10.71
C VAL A 87 5.69 0.72 10.64
N GLN A 88 5.23 0.25 11.79
CA GLN A 88 4.29 -0.86 11.89
C GLN A 88 2.88 -0.41 11.55
N TYR A 89 2.45 0.71 12.13
CA TYR A 89 1.12 1.26 11.93
C TYR A 89 1.12 2.78 12.13
N ALA A 90 0.38 3.49 11.30
CA ALA A 90 0.04 4.89 11.49
C ALA A 90 -1.41 5.13 11.06
N HIS A 91 -2.17 5.84 11.90
CA HIS A 91 -3.47 6.39 11.53
C HIS A 91 -3.32 7.91 11.36
N ILE A 92 -3.64 8.39 10.16
CA ILE A 92 -3.54 9.80 9.78
C ILE A 92 -4.95 10.34 9.58
N THR A 93 -5.22 11.47 10.23
CA THR A 93 -6.47 12.23 10.04
C THR A 93 -6.15 13.58 9.43
N LEU A 94 -6.81 13.91 8.32
CA LEU A 94 -6.87 15.26 7.77
C LEU A 94 -8.25 15.84 8.05
N SER A 95 -8.34 17.03 8.63
CA SER A 95 -9.63 17.58 9.07
C SER A 95 -9.76 19.09 8.86
N ARG A 96 -11.00 19.55 8.66
CA ARG A 96 -11.38 20.96 8.55
C ARG A 96 -12.86 21.14 8.87
N SER A 97 -13.21 22.08 9.75
CA SER A 97 -14.60 22.57 9.91
C SER A 97 -15.70 21.48 9.98
N GLY A 98 -15.45 20.37 10.67
CA GLY A 98 -16.39 19.25 10.81
C GLY A 98 -16.27 18.14 9.74
N GLU A 99 -15.40 18.32 8.74
CA GLU A 99 -14.98 17.29 7.79
C GLU A 99 -13.75 16.56 8.35
N SER A 100 -13.70 15.24 8.14
CA SER A 100 -12.60 14.36 8.54
C SER A 100 -12.34 13.34 7.44
N TYR A 101 -11.06 13.15 7.11
CA TYR A 101 -10.56 12.21 6.12
C TYR A 101 -9.52 11.33 6.79
N GLU A 102 -9.71 10.02 6.72
CA GLU A 102 -8.92 9.07 7.48
C GLU A 102 -8.11 8.16 6.56
N PHE A 103 -6.90 7.85 6.97
CA PHE A 103 -5.95 7.02 6.23
C PHE A 103 -5.21 6.10 7.19
N ASP A 104 -5.18 4.82 6.87
CA ASP A 104 -4.38 3.84 7.59
C ASP A 104 -3.15 3.47 6.77
N ILE A 105 -2.01 3.39 7.45
CA ILE A 105 -0.77 2.87 6.90
C ILE A 105 -0.31 1.75 7.81
N SER A 106 -0.14 0.56 7.25
CA SER A 106 0.54 -0.57 7.90
C SER A 106 1.78 -0.94 7.10
N THR A 107 2.85 -1.30 7.81
CA THR A 107 4.17 -1.67 7.25
C THR A 107 4.67 -0.66 6.20
N LEU A 108 5.27 0.42 6.68
CA LEU A 108 5.99 1.38 5.84
C LEU A 108 7.48 1.38 6.20
N PRO A 109 8.32 0.68 5.42
CA PRO A 109 9.74 0.60 5.69
C PRO A 109 10.43 1.97 5.65
N ALA A 110 11.54 2.09 6.37
CA ALA A 110 12.37 3.29 6.37
C ALA A 110 12.74 3.71 4.93
N GLY A 111 12.59 5.01 4.63
CA GLY A 111 12.89 5.60 3.33
C GLY A 111 11.84 5.37 2.22
N GLN A 112 10.88 4.46 2.41
CA GLN A 112 9.86 4.17 1.40
C GLN A 112 8.68 5.15 1.43
N THR A 113 7.94 5.19 0.34
CA THR A 113 6.70 5.97 0.20
C THR A 113 5.53 5.02 0.01
N VAL A 114 4.38 5.31 0.63
CA VAL A 114 3.12 4.59 0.40
C VAL A 114 2.07 5.52 -0.20
N GLN A 115 1.28 5.01 -1.13
CA GLN A 115 0.04 5.61 -1.60
C GLN A 115 -1.11 5.04 -0.77
N ALA A 116 -1.80 5.89 0.00
CA ALA A 116 -2.95 5.51 0.83
C ALA A 116 -4.22 6.24 0.36
N LEU A 117 -5.32 5.51 0.31
CA LEU A 117 -6.64 6.04 -0.06
C LEU A 117 -7.46 6.36 1.19
N GLU A 118 -8.35 7.34 1.07
CA GLU A 118 -9.24 7.70 2.16
C GLU A 118 -10.21 6.54 2.46
N LEU A 119 -10.28 6.14 3.73
CA LEU A 119 -10.89 4.87 4.16
C LEU A 119 -12.38 4.76 3.82
N SER A 120 -13.11 5.88 3.80
CA SER A 120 -14.53 5.95 3.46
C SER A 120 -14.79 6.29 1.99
N ARG A 121 -13.76 6.26 1.14
CA ARG A 121 -13.81 6.59 -0.29
C ARG A 121 -14.27 8.04 -0.55
N GLN A 122 -14.06 8.94 0.41
CA GLN A 122 -14.43 10.34 0.27
C GLN A 122 -13.57 11.01 -0.81
N ALA A 123 -14.16 11.99 -1.50
CA ALA A 123 -13.46 12.74 -2.52
C ALA A 123 -12.51 13.79 -1.94
N LEU A 124 -11.51 14.19 -2.74
CA LEU A 124 -10.62 15.30 -2.41
C LEU A 124 -11.47 16.58 -2.21
N PRO A 125 -11.40 17.26 -1.05
CA PRO A 125 -12.16 18.49 -0.83
C PRO A 125 -11.75 19.60 -1.80
N ASP A 126 -12.64 20.59 -2.01
CA ASP A 126 -12.37 21.74 -2.88
C ASP A 126 -11.19 22.62 -2.44
N LYS A 127 -10.81 22.54 -1.16
CA LYS A 127 -9.69 23.30 -0.59
C LYS A 127 -8.86 22.42 0.35
N PRO A 128 -8.09 21.47 -0.20
CA PRO A 128 -7.26 20.58 0.62
C PRO A 128 -6.21 21.34 1.43
N GLU A 129 -5.86 22.56 1.03
CA GLU A 129 -4.93 23.43 1.74
C GLU A 129 -5.44 23.99 3.07
N GLU A 130 -6.73 23.86 3.37
CA GLU A 130 -7.33 24.27 4.65
C GLU A 130 -7.39 23.10 5.66
N LEU A 131 -6.92 21.90 5.29
CA LEU A 131 -6.88 20.74 6.17
C LEU A 131 -5.73 20.85 7.18
N SER A 132 -6.03 20.49 8.43
CA SER A 132 -5.03 20.22 9.47
C SER A 132 -4.72 18.73 9.55
N THR A 133 -3.47 18.39 9.82
CA THR A 133 -2.97 17.01 9.92
C THR A 133 -2.84 16.56 11.38
N ALA A 134 -3.16 15.31 11.65
CA ALA A 134 -2.87 14.65 12.91
C ALA A 134 -2.49 13.18 12.67
N VAL A 135 -1.49 12.69 13.40
CA VAL A 135 -1.18 11.26 13.50
C VAL A 135 -1.66 10.79 14.86
N SER A 136 -2.81 10.10 14.91
CA SER A 136 -3.50 9.78 16.17
C SER A 136 -3.06 8.45 16.78
N LEU A 137 -2.61 7.52 15.93
CA LEU A 137 -2.01 6.25 16.33
C LEU A 137 -0.71 6.07 15.55
N TYR A 138 0.34 5.64 16.23
CA TYR A 138 1.65 5.40 15.64
C TYR A 138 2.38 4.30 16.39
N ALA A 139 2.91 3.34 15.64
CA ALA A 139 3.73 2.25 16.14
C ALA A 139 4.84 1.94 15.14
N VAL A 140 6.02 1.59 15.67
CA VAL A 140 7.18 1.12 14.91
C VAL A 140 7.44 -0.34 15.25
N PHE A 141 8.06 -1.07 14.31
CA PHE A 141 8.57 -2.39 14.63
C PHE A 141 9.72 -2.27 15.64
N SER A 142 9.74 -3.16 16.64
CA SER A 142 10.83 -3.23 17.61
C SER A 142 12.11 -3.84 17.04
N GLU A 143 11.97 -4.64 15.98
CA GLU A 143 13.05 -5.32 15.28
C GLU A 143 12.95 -5.01 13.78
N PRO A 144 14.07 -4.97 13.04
CA PRO A 144 14.05 -4.77 11.60
C PRO A 144 13.19 -5.83 10.88
N LEU A 145 12.53 -5.41 9.81
CA LEU A 145 11.84 -6.34 8.91
C LEU A 145 12.82 -7.38 8.36
N SER A 146 12.43 -8.65 8.40
CA SER A 146 13.29 -9.75 7.97
C SER A 146 12.50 -10.82 7.23
N MET A 147 13.11 -11.35 6.16
CA MET A 147 12.63 -12.53 5.45
C MET A 147 13.04 -13.85 6.13
N GLN A 148 13.80 -13.77 7.24
CA GLN A 148 14.28 -14.93 7.99
C GLN A 148 14.96 -15.97 7.07
N GLU A 149 15.88 -15.52 6.21
CA GLU A 149 16.47 -16.33 5.12
C GLU A 149 17.26 -17.55 5.60
N ASP A 150 17.70 -17.54 6.86
CA ASP A 150 18.33 -18.68 7.53
C ASP A 150 17.31 -19.81 7.82
N LEU A 151 16.03 -19.48 7.95
CA LEU A 151 14.95 -20.41 8.30
C LEU A 151 14.04 -20.74 7.13
N PHE A 152 13.82 -19.79 6.20
CA PHE A 152 12.86 -19.96 5.12
C PHE A 152 13.47 -19.67 3.74
N ASP A 153 13.15 -20.54 2.78
CA ASP A 153 13.20 -20.20 1.37
C ASP A 153 11.81 -19.75 0.93
N ILE A 154 11.69 -18.58 0.32
CA ILE A 154 10.39 -18.06 -0.12
C ILE A 154 10.49 -17.73 -1.61
N THR A 155 9.65 -18.40 -2.40
CA THR A 155 9.53 -18.16 -3.84
C THR A 155 8.10 -17.79 -4.19
N THR A 156 7.94 -17.10 -5.33
CA THR A 156 6.65 -16.56 -5.76
C THR A 156 6.43 -16.85 -7.23
N GLU A 157 5.22 -17.27 -7.58
CA GLU A 157 4.78 -17.42 -8.96
C GLU A 157 3.31 -16.97 -9.08
N GLN A 158 3.07 -15.94 -9.90
CA GLN A 158 1.73 -15.35 -10.11
C GLN A 158 1.06 -14.90 -8.81
N ASN A 159 0.14 -15.71 -8.27
CA ASN A 159 -0.61 -15.48 -7.05
C ASN A 159 -0.32 -16.55 -5.99
N THR A 160 0.80 -17.25 -6.13
CA THR A 160 1.22 -18.32 -5.24
C THR A 160 2.50 -17.91 -4.53
N ILE A 161 2.50 -18.07 -3.21
CA ILE A 161 3.69 -17.95 -2.37
C ILE A 161 4.04 -19.35 -1.88
N THR A 162 5.28 -19.77 -2.14
CA THR A 162 5.82 -21.06 -1.73
C THR A 162 6.88 -20.84 -0.67
N VAL A 163 6.77 -21.53 0.46
CA VAL A 163 7.70 -21.45 1.59
C VAL A 163 8.30 -22.83 1.84
N THR A 164 9.62 -22.89 1.95
CA THR A 164 10.36 -24.06 2.42
C THR A 164 10.97 -23.78 3.78
N ASN A 165 10.70 -24.63 4.77
CA ASN A 165 11.36 -24.56 6.07
C ASN A 165 12.74 -25.21 5.98
N ARG A 166 13.80 -24.40 6.06
CA ARG A 166 15.20 -24.84 6.07
C ARG A 166 15.73 -25.10 7.49
N GLY A 167 14.95 -24.79 8.51
CA GLY A 167 15.31 -25.03 9.91
C GLY A 167 15.16 -26.50 10.32
N ASP A 168 15.72 -26.81 11.49
CA ASP A 168 15.72 -28.17 12.06
C ASP A 168 14.46 -28.48 12.90
N SER A 169 13.55 -27.52 13.05
CA SER A 169 12.33 -27.64 13.86
C SER A 169 11.09 -27.34 13.03
N ALA A 170 9.99 -28.02 13.37
CA ALA A 170 8.69 -27.69 12.79
C ALA A 170 8.27 -26.28 13.23
N VAL A 171 7.47 -25.62 12.39
CA VAL A 171 6.82 -24.34 12.71
C VAL A 171 5.32 -24.51 12.58
N SER A 172 4.59 -24.12 13.62
CA SER A 172 3.13 -24.24 13.67
C SER A 172 2.43 -23.25 12.73
N GLN A 173 3.03 -22.08 12.50
CA GLN A 173 2.48 -21.07 11.62
C GLN A 173 3.56 -20.21 10.97
N VAL A 174 3.37 -19.86 9.70
CA VAL A 174 4.18 -18.88 8.96
C VAL A 174 3.24 -17.87 8.30
N TYR A 175 3.54 -16.58 8.42
CA TYR A 175 2.89 -15.51 7.67
C TYR A 175 3.91 -14.75 6.84
N VAL A 176 3.70 -14.74 5.52
CA VAL A 176 4.47 -13.93 4.58
C VAL A 176 3.70 -12.65 4.30
N TYR A 177 4.30 -11.50 4.61
CA TYR A 177 3.69 -10.18 4.45
C TYR A 177 4.17 -9.52 3.15
N TYR A 178 3.26 -8.90 2.43
CA TYR A 178 3.55 -8.32 1.12
C TYR A 178 2.66 -7.12 0.79
N LYS A 179 3.10 -6.32 -0.18
CA LYS A 179 2.33 -5.22 -0.77
C LYS A 179 2.53 -5.16 -2.28
N ASN A 180 1.58 -4.55 -3.00
CA ASN A 180 1.84 -4.12 -4.37
C ASN A 180 2.80 -2.92 -4.36
N ALA A 181 3.74 -2.89 -5.29
CA ALA A 181 4.79 -1.89 -5.30
C ALA A 181 5.30 -1.59 -6.71
N SER A 182 5.88 -0.41 -6.87
CA SER A 182 6.69 -0.06 -8.04
C SER A 182 7.81 0.89 -7.62
N GLY A 183 9.06 0.48 -7.87
CA GLY A 183 10.22 1.21 -7.34
C GLY A 183 10.11 1.38 -5.81
N ASP A 184 10.19 2.60 -5.32
CA ASP A 184 10.10 2.91 -3.89
C ASP A 184 8.66 3.22 -3.40
N LEU A 185 7.67 3.12 -4.31
CA LEU A 185 6.26 3.37 -4.00
C LEU A 185 5.54 2.06 -3.66
N LEU A 186 5.02 1.96 -2.45
CA LEU A 186 4.07 0.95 -2.01
C LEU A 186 2.65 1.41 -2.32
N LEU A 187 1.81 0.50 -2.79
CA LEU A 187 0.43 0.77 -3.20
C LEU A 187 -0.54 0.17 -2.18
N GLY A 188 -1.40 1.02 -1.63
CA GLY A 188 -2.33 0.67 -0.56
C GLY A 188 -1.75 0.88 0.82
N GLY A 189 -2.55 1.48 1.69
CA GLY A 189 -2.27 1.65 3.10
C GLY A 189 -2.13 0.33 3.86
N ILE A 190 -2.91 -0.69 3.50
CA ILE A 190 -2.87 -2.00 4.16
C ILE A 190 -1.75 -2.93 3.66
N THR A 191 -1.30 -3.84 4.53
CA THR A 191 -0.34 -4.91 4.24
C THR A 191 -1.08 -6.23 4.14
N TYR A 192 -0.92 -6.93 3.03
CA TYR A 192 -1.48 -8.27 2.88
C TYR A 192 -0.60 -9.31 3.56
N ARG A 193 -1.19 -10.46 3.89
CA ARG A 193 -0.44 -11.63 4.36
C ARG A 193 -1.01 -12.92 3.78
N ALA A 194 -0.13 -13.86 3.49
CA ALA A 194 -0.48 -15.24 3.18
C ALA A 194 0.03 -16.16 4.29
N GLY A 195 -0.78 -17.14 4.68
CA GLY A 195 -0.51 -18.00 5.84
C GLY A 195 -0.33 -19.46 5.46
N LEU A 196 0.61 -20.12 6.13
CA LEU A 196 0.83 -21.56 6.12
C LEU A 196 0.83 -22.08 7.57
N THR A 197 0.45 -23.34 7.75
CA THR A 197 0.42 -23.99 9.07
C THR A 197 1.08 -25.34 8.98
N ASP A 198 1.63 -25.79 10.11
CA ASP A 198 2.20 -27.14 10.27
C ASP A 198 3.28 -27.45 9.21
N LEU A 199 4.35 -26.63 9.17
CA LEU A 199 5.45 -26.78 8.22
C LEU A 199 6.65 -27.45 8.90
N GLY A 200 6.87 -28.73 8.59
CA GLY A 200 7.95 -29.53 9.15
C GLY A 200 9.35 -29.14 8.65
N PRO A 201 10.42 -29.62 9.30
CA PRO A 201 11.80 -29.43 8.85
C PRO A 201 12.00 -29.95 7.42
N GLY A 202 12.55 -29.12 6.53
CA GLY A 202 12.77 -29.45 5.12
C GLY A 202 11.50 -29.49 4.25
N GLU A 203 10.33 -29.21 4.82
CA GLU A 203 9.07 -29.24 4.10
C GLU A 203 8.88 -27.97 3.25
N THR A 204 8.27 -28.15 2.08
CA THR A 204 7.84 -27.07 1.18
C THR A 204 6.32 -27.09 1.05
N GLN A 205 5.68 -25.95 1.30
CA GLN A 205 4.25 -25.76 1.07
C GLN A 205 3.98 -24.48 0.27
N SER A 206 2.84 -24.45 -0.40
CA SER A 206 2.39 -23.30 -1.18
C SER A 206 1.03 -22.83 -0.68
N CYS A 207 0.83 -21.51 -0.67
CA CYS A 207 -0.46 -20.89 -0.38
C CYS A 207 -0.87 -19.93 -1.49
N TYR A 208 -2.18 -19.81 -1.66
CA TYR A 208 -2.78 -18.81 -2.53
C TYR A 208 -2.77 -17.44 -1.84
N ALA A 209 -2.25 -16.43 -2.54
CA ALA A 209 -2.16 -15.05 -2.08
C ALA A 209 -2.97 -14.16 -3.04
N GLY A 210 -4.24 -13.91 -2.70
CA GLY A 210 -5.24 -13.37 -3.64
C GLY A 210 -4.93 -12.00 -4.23
N HIS A 211 -4.21 -11.16 -3.50
CA HIS A 211 -3.77 -9.82 -3.95
C HIS A 211 -2.30 -9.79 -4.39
N PHE A 212 -1.63 -10.94 -4.42
CA PHE A 212 -0.24 -11.03 -4.88
C PHE A 212 -0.19 -11.14 -6.41
N SER A 213 0.77 -10.43 -7.01
CA SER A 213 1.03 -10.40 -8.44
C SER A 213 2.53 -10.20 -8.70
N ASP A 214 2.96 -10.22 -9.97
CA ASP A 214 4.34 -9.90 -10.36
C ASP A 214 4.76 -8.46 -9.96
N GLY A 215 3.79 -7.58 -9.70
CA GLY A 215 4.03 -6.23 -9.17
C GLY A 215 4.05 -6.17 -7.63
N SER A 216 3.98 -7.30 -6.95
CA SER A 216 4.04 -7.35 -5.48
C SER A 216 5.48 -7.50 -4.98
N ARG A 217 5.72 -6.99 -3.78
CA ARG A 217 6.96 -7.09 -3.03
C ARG A 217 6.70 -7.81 -1.72
N LEU A 218 7.48 -8.85 -1.44
CA LEU A 218 7.59 -9.44 -0.10
C LEU A 218 8.28 -8.45 0.83
N LEU A 219 7.73 -8.24 2.03
CA LEU A 219 8.24 -7.28 2.99
C LEU A 219 8.96 -7.97 4.15
N PHE A 220 8.32 -8.96 4.77
CA PHE A 220 8.87 -9.73 5.88
C PHE A 220 8.09 -11.01 6.11
N VAL A 221 8.60 -11.87 7.00
CA VAL A 221 7.92 -13.07 7.46
C VAL A 221 7.87 -13.11 8.99
N THR A 222 6.76 -13.61 9.53
CA THR A 222 6.67 -14.00 10.95
C THR A 222 6.34 -15.47 11.05
N TYR A 223 6.73 -16.09 12.15
CA TYR A 223 6.45 -17.50 12.39
C TYR A 223 6.20 -17.77 13.87
N ALA A 224 5.48 -18.86 14.14
CA ALA A 224 5.37 -19.46 15.45
C ALA A 224 6.03 -20.85 15.40
N PRO A 225 6.90 -21.19 16.38
CA PRO A 225 7.47 -22.53 16.49
C PRO A 225 6.39 -23.59 16.78
#